data_AF-A0A818VCJ3-F1
#
_entry.id   AF-A0A818VCJ3-F1
#
_cell.length_a   1.000
_cell.length_b   1.000
_cell.length_c   1.000
_cell.angle_alpha   90.00
_cell.angle_beta   90.00
_cell.angle_gamma   90.00
#
_symmetry.space_group_name_H-M   'P 1'
#
loop_
_entity.id
_entity.type
_entity.pdbx_description
1 polymer ?
#
loop_
_entity_poly.entity_id
_entity_poly.type
_entity_poly.pdbx_seq_one_letter_code
_entity_poly.pdbx_strand_id
1 'polypeptide(L)'
;MSGHNNDNNNYVKYPFLSITKLKLSLSRIDENKIIKFLQNMPNLYELIIDISCFNEDHTNRISYGNQWEKIIRHYLPNLQIFRFRMKFNLIDEKNREQRIDELIDSFRSSFWLEEHKWFVRCHWNPNNTFSPIYLYTLPYSFKHFRFNYSMKFKSTTPNDNNYMKYNYVDELDYDTSAVEQIVSSPIQFFNLQNLYVEFPINNHFWSFVPKLDRLTSMVIFMHYYYNIESQLQSLVNHTPCLHSLTFFSSSFMQMMPPLNLRNKSIRRLILRVNNYYFNDKDCMEISHSLLSNQCEILSIPIQNHQISLIILNNMTKLHTLIIACENDKNRENDDEIIIWLKDHLPSTCIISRDQIFKSDIRLWIR
;
A
#
# COMPACT_ATOMS: atom_id res chain seq x y z
N MET A 1 33.93 0.48 37.96
CA MET A 1 34.14 -0.85 37.36
C MET A 1 33.56 -0.82 35.97
N SER A 2 34.47 -0.77 35.00
CA SER A 2 34.25 -0.82 33.56
C SER A 2 33.68 -2.17 33.14
N GLY A 3 32.65 -2.17 32.29
CA GLY A 3 32.03 -3.38 31.76
C GLY A 3 31.64 -3.20 30.30
N HIS A 4 32.60 -3.53 29.42
CA HIS A 4 32.47 -4.01 28.05
C HIS A 4 31.37 -3.45 27.12
N ASN A 5 31.76 -2.44 26.32
CA ASN A 5 31.24 -2.29 24.96
C ASN A 5 31.89 -3.35 24.07
N ASN A 6 31.11 -4.32 23.61
CA ASN A 6 31.53 -5.29 22.62
C ASN A 6 31.53 -4.62 21.23
N ASP A 7 32.72 -4.27 20.77
CA ASP A 7 33.03 -3.93 19.37
C ASP A 7 32.81 -5.15 18.47
N ASN A 8 31.56 -5.38 18.05
CA ASN A 8 31.25 -6.25 16.92
C ASN A 8 31.52 -5.53 15.59
N ASN A 9 32.76 -5.07 15.40
CA ASN A 9 33.27 -4.47 14.16
C ASN A 9 33.71 -5.54 13.16
N ASN A 10 32.82 -6.50 12.86
CA ASN A 10 32.97 -7.37 11.69
C ASN A 10 32.56 -6.58 10.45
N TYR A 11 33.42 -5.65 10.05
CA TYR A 11 33.22 -4.85 8.86
C TYR A 11 33.87 -5.47 7.64
N VAL A 12 33.17 -5.33 6.51
CA VAL A 12 33.65 -5.69 5.18
C VAL A 12 34.95 -4.93 4.91
N LYS A 13 36.06 -5.66 4.82
CA LYS A 13 37.41 -5.08 4.62
C LYS A 13 37.69 -4.60 3.19
N TYR A 14 36.81 -4.86 2.23
CA TYR A 14 37.07 -4.65 0.81
C TYR A 14 35.95 -3.85 0.13
N PRO A 15 36.28 -2.86 -0.71
CA PRO A 15 35.28 -2.13 -1.49
C PRO A 15 34.59 -3.07 -2.49
N PHE A 16 33.27 -2.96 -2.61
CA PHE A 16 32.44 -3.67 -3.57
C PHE A 16 32.48 -2.99 -4.94
N LEU A 17 33.64 -3.01 -5.60
CA LEU A 17 33.88 -2.30 -6.85
C LEU A 17 33.01 -2.76 -8.02
N SER A 18 32.44 -3.97 -7.95
CA SER A 18 31.57 -4.53 -8.99
C SER A 18 30.13 -4.02 -8.92
N ILE A 19 29.72 -3.40 -7.82
CA ILE A 19 28.34 -2.92 -7.64
C ILE A 19 28.22 -1.55 -8.33
N THR A 20 27.50 -1.53 -9.44
CA THR A 20 27.20 -0.31 -10.21
C THR A 20 25.76 0.15 -10.07
N LYS A 21 24.86 -0.71 -9.57
CA LYS A 21 23.46 -0.40 -9.35
C LYS A 21 23.01 -0.93 -8.00
N LEU A 22 22.29 -0.10 -7.25
CA LEU A 22 21.85 -0.44 -5.92
C LEU A 22 20.44 0.08 -5.67
N LYS A 23 19.58 -0.80 -5.16
CA LYS A 23 18.25 -0.44 -4.66
C LYS A 23 18.17 -0.79 -3.18
N LEU A 24 17.83 0.19 -2.35
CA LEU A 24 17.68 0.04 -0.90
C LEU A 24 16.25 0.35 -0.48
N SER A 25 15.74 -0.46 0.45
CA SER A 25 14.48 -0.21 1.15
C SER A 25 14.74 -0.25 2.64
N LEU A 26 14.55 0.88 3.32
CA LEU A 26 14.95 1.09 4.71
C LEU A 26 13.75 1.53 5.55
N SER A 27 13.53 0.86 6.69
CA SER A 27 12.51 1.26 7.67
C SER A 27 13.00 2.27 8.70
N ARG A 28 14.32 2.45 8.80
CA ARG A 28 14.98 3.44 9.65
C ARG A 28 16.26 3.90 8.98
N ILE A 29 16.61 5.16 9.19
CA ILE A 29 17.86 5.75 8.76
C ILE A 29 18.79 5.87 9.98
N ASP A 30 20.05 5.50 9.77
CA ASP A 30 21.16 5.96 10.60
C ASP A 30 22.22 6.50 9.63
N GLU A 31 22.55 7.78 9.79
CA GLU A 31 23.46 8.48 8.88
C GLU A 31 24.83 7.85 8.80
N ASN A 32 25.38 7.48 9.95
CA ASN A 32 26.69 6.88 9.99
C ASN A 32 26.68 5.51 9.32
N LYS A 33 25.60 4.74 9.46
CA LYS A 33 25.48 3.42 8.80
C LYS A 33 25.36 3.55 7.29
N ILE A 34 24.55 4.47 6.78
CA ILE A 34 24.40 4.69 5.33
C ILE A 34 25.70 5.17 4.71
N ILE A 35 26.37 6.14 5.33
CA ILE A 35 27.67 6.64 4.85
C ILE A 35 28.69 5.50 4.82
N LYS A 36 28.84 4.77 5.93
CA LYS A 36 29.76 3.64 6.03
C LYS A 36 29.47 2.54 5.02
N PHE A 37 28.22 2.37 4.63
CA PHE A 37 27.82 1.40 3.64
C PHE A 37 28.14 1.87 2.21
N LEU A 38 27.75 3.10 1.87
CA LEU A 38 27.91 3.68 0.52
C LEU A 38 29.37 3.96 0.15
N GLN A 39 30.24 4.30 1.11
CA GLN A 39 31.68 4.52 0.86
C GLN A 39 32.39 3.28 0.29
N ASN A 40 31.83 2.08 0.47
CA ASN A 40 32.39 0.85 -0.07
C ASN A 40 31.99 0.61 -1.54
N MET A 41 31.28 1.53 -2.20
CA MET A 41 30.75 1.37 -3.56
C MET A 41 31.06 2.58 -4.46
N PRO A 42 32.34 2.95 -4.65
CA PRO A 42 32.71 4.16 -5.41
C PRO A 42 32.32 4.11 -6.90
N ASN A 43 32.09 2.91 -7.45
CA ASN A 43 31.69 2.70 -8.85
C ASN A 43 30.17 2.69 -9.04
N LEU A 44 29.40 3.08 -8.01
CA LEU A 44 27.95 3.10 -8.08
C LEU A 44 27.49 4.18 -9.07
N TYR A 45 26.77 3.73 -10.09
CA TYR A 45 26.22 4.54 -11.16
C TYR A 45 24.74 4.90 -10.92
N GLU A 46 23.99 3.96 -10.34
CA GLU A 46 22.56 4.10 -10.06
C GLU A 46 22.25 3.73 -8.60
N LEU A 47 21.56 4.65 -7.91
CA LEU A 47 21.13 4.48 -6.52
C LEU A 47 19.65 4.83 -6.40
N ILE A 48 18.85 3.82 -6.03
CA ILE A 48 17.43 3.96 -5.72
C ILE A 48 17.22 3.72 -4.23
N ILE A 49 16.64 4.67 -3.51
CA ILE A 49 16.43 4.56 -2.07
C ILE A 49 14.96 4.80 -1.71
N ASP A 50 14.36 3.84 -1.02
CA ASP A 50 13.02 3.95 -0.47
C ASP A 50 13.08 3.89 1.05
N ILE A 51 12.66 4.96 1.72
CA ILE A 51 12.80 5.12 3.16
C ILE A 51 11.43 5.37 3.77
N SER A 52 11.10 4.60 4.81
CA SER A 52 9.89 4.81 5.62
C SER A 52 10.24 4.92 7.10
N CYS A 53 10.45 6.14 7.58
CA CYS A 53 10.82 6.45 8.97
C CYS A 53 9.62 7.02 9.74
N PHE A 54 8.91 6.18 10.50
CA PHE A 54 7.74 6.62 11.28
C PHE A 54 8.05 7.01 12.74
N ASN A 55 9.29 6.80 13.20
CA ASN A 55 9.65 7.00 14.60
C ASN A 55 10.19 8.41 14.85
N GLU A 56 9.78 8.96 15.99
CA GLU A 56 9.83 10.38 16.39
C GLU A 56 11.20 10.95 16.73
N ASP A 57 12.29 10.23 16.50
CA ASP A 57 13.60 10.77 16.79
C ASP A 57 13.94 11.87 15.78
N HIS A 58 13.91 13.11 16.26
CA HIS A 58 14.31 14.35 15.59
C HIS A 58 15.74 14.35 15.05
N THR A 59 16.43 13.21 15.04
CA THR A 59 17.84 13.03 14.69
C THR A 59 18.05 12.51 13.26
N ASN A 60 16.99 12.25 12.48
CA ASN A 60 17.12 11.87 11.07
C ASN A 60 17.54 13.05 10.17
N ARG A 61 18.82 13.43 10.28
CA ARG A 61 19.45 14.54 9.53
C ARG A 61 19.62 14.28 8.03
N ILE A 62 19.48 13.03 7.55
CA ILE A 62 19.65 12.70 6.11
C ILE A 62 18.46 13.14 5.24
N SER A 63 17.39 13.67 5.80
CA SER A 63 16.28 14.15 4.97
C SER A 63 16.66 15.38 4.11
N TYR A 64 17.70 16.12 4.49
CA TYR A 64 18.10 17.35 3.84
C TYR A 64 19.08 17.12 2.66
N GLY A 65 18.94 17.94 1.62
CA GLY A 65 19.68 17.83 0.37
C GLY A 65 21.17 18.10 0.50
N ASN A 66 21.60 18.96 1.42
CA ASN A 66 23.02 19.25 1.64
C ASN A 66 23.79 18.04 2.24
N GLN A 67 23.13 17.16 2.99
CA GLN A 67 23.71 15.92 3.51
C GLN A 67 23.89 14.93 2.35
N TRP A 68 22.84 14.71 1.55
CA TRP A 68 22.94 13.87 0.36
C TRP A 68 23.99 14.36 -0.63
N GLU A 69 24.06 15.67 -0.87
CA GLU A 69 25.10 16.27 -1.71
C GLU A 69 26.50 15.92 -1.18
N LYS A 70 26.76 16.10 0.12
CA LYS A 70 28.05 15.72 0.72
C LYS A 70 28.34 14.24 0.54
N ILE A 71 27.37 13.36 0.78
CA ILE A 71 27.55 11.91 0.64
C ILE A 71 27.91 11.55 -0.80
N ILE A 72 27.15 12.07 -1.77
CA ILE A 72 27.33 11.74 -3.18
C ILE A 72 28.68 12.25 -3.68
N ARG A 73 29.02 13.52 -3.41
CA ARG A 73 30.31 14.11 -3.83
C ARG A 73 31.53 13.37 -3.27
N HIS A 74 31.48 12.94 -2.01
CA HIS A 74 32.65 12.33 -1.35
C HIS A 74 32.77 10.83 -1.61
N TYR A 75 31.65 10.10 -1.69
CA TYR A 75 31.65 8.65 -1.67
C TYR A 75 31.15 7.99 -2.96
N LEU A 76 30.38 8.70 -3.78
CA LEU A 76 29.74 8.16 -4.97
C LEU A 76 30.03 9.04 -6.21
N PRO A 77 31.31 9.28 -6.56
CA PRO A 77 31.68 10.22 -7.62
C PRO A 77 31.16 9.83 -9.01
N ASN A 78 30.82 8.56 -9.22
CA ASN A 78 30.33 8.03 -10.50
C ASN A 78 28.79 8.00 -10.60
N LEU A 79 28.08 8.50 -9.59
CA LEU A 79 26.62 8.42 -9.53
C LEU A 79 25.97 9.34 -10.56
N GLN A 80 25.21 8.77 -11.49
CA GLN A 80 24.47 9.51 -12.52
C GLN A 80 22.95 9.46 -12.32
N ILE A 81 22.46 8.38 -11.72
CA ILE A 81 21.03 8.19 -11.46
C ILE A 81 20.84 8.10 -9.96
N PHE A 82 20.27 9.14 -9.37
CA PHE A 82 19.83 9.14 -7.98
C PHE A 82 18.32 9.29 -7.92
N ARG A 83 17.66 8.31 -7.32
CA ARG A 83 16.21 8.32 -7.11
C ARG A 83 15.92 8.00 -5.66
N PHE A 84 15.08 8.81 -5.03
CA PHE A 84 14.68 8.49 -3.67
C PHE A 84 13.21 8.79 -3.41
N ARG A 85 12.66 8.10 -2.41
CA ARG A 85 11.42 8.38 -1.73
C ARG A 85 11.64 8.26 -0.24
N MET A 86 11.25 9.27 0.52
CA MET A 86 11.30 9.29 1.96
C MET A 86 9.91 9.60 2.50
N LYS A 87 9.48 8.79 3.46
CA LYS A 87 8.22 8.92 4.17
C LYS A 87 8.53 9.12 5.65
N PHE A 88 8.12 10.24 6.23
CA PHE A 88 8.41 10.59 7.63
C PHE A 88 7.38 11.55 8.21
N ASN A 89 7.36 11.72 9.54
CA ASN A 89 6.44 12.62 10.24
C ASN A 89 7.18 13.84 10.82
N LEU A 90 6.53 15.01 10.79
CA LEU A 90 6.94 16.20 11.55
C LEU A 90 5.85 16.52 12.56
N ILE A 91 6.11 16.23 13.83
CA ILE A 91 5.13 16.33 14.94
C ILE A 91 4.93 17.77 15.41
N ASP A 92 5.90 18.66 15.17
CA ASP A 92 5.81 20.07 15.56
C ASP A 92 4.89 20.85 14.60
N GLU A 93 3.65 21.11 15.05
CA GLU A 93 2.61 21.77 14.24
C GLU A 93 2.95 23.23 13.93
N LYS A 94 3.56 23.95 14.88
CA LYS A 94 3.68 25.42 14.81
C LYS A 94 4.66 25.88 13.74
N ASN A 95 5.62 25.04 13.36
CA ASN A 95 6.67 25.36 12.38
C ASN A 95 6.73 24.37 11.22
N ARG A 96 5.68 23.56 11.02
CA ARG A 96 5.71 22.49 10.01
C ARG A 96 5.99 23.04 8.62
N GLU A 97 5.29 24.08 8.20
CA GLU A 97 5.49 24.67 6.86
C GLU A 97 6.89 25.27 6.68
N GLN A 98 7.40 26.01 7.67
CA GLN A 98 8.77 26.53 7.65
C GLN A 98 9.81 25.41 7.53
N ARG A 99 9.64 24.30 8.27
CA ARG A 99 10.54 23.15 8.15
C ARG A 99 10.45 22.49 6.78
N ILE A 100 9.28 22.48 6.14
CA ILE A 100 9.15 22.03 4.75
C ILE A 100 9.88 22.98 3.80
N ASP A 101 9.84 24.29 4.04
CA ASP A 101 10.61 25.27 3.25
C ASP A 101 12.11 25.03 3.38
N GLU A 102 12.63 24.95 4.61
CA GLU A 102 14.03 24.64 4.88
C GLU A 102 14.47 23.32 4.24
N LEU A 103 13.59 22.30 4.29
CA LEU A 103 13.83 21.01 3.66
C LEU A 103 13.93 21.15 2.15
N ILE A 104 12.98 21.80 1.49
CA ILE A 104 12.99 21.98 0.03
C ILE A 104 14.16 22.85 -0.41
N ASP A 105 14.48 23.92 0.34
CA ASP A 105 15.56 24.83 0.02
C ASP A 105 16.93 24.16 0.09
N SER A 106 17.08 23.14 0.94
CA SER A 106 18.30 22.32 0.97
C SER A 106 18.57 21.53 -0.31
N PHE A 107 17.58 21.38 -1.21
CA PHE A 107 17.69 20.78 -2.54
C PHE A 107 17.78 21.81 -3.68
N ARG A 108 18.02 23.09 -3.38
CA ARG A 108 18.13 24.17 -4.39
C ARG A 108 19.56 24.55 -4.77
N SER A 109 20.59 23.83 -4.31
CA SER A 109 21.98 24.08 -4.73
C SER A 109 22.18 23.77 -6.22
N SER A 110 23.23 24.34 -6.82
CA SER A 110 23.59 24.08 -8.24
C SER A 110 23.87 22.59 -8.50
N PHE A 111 24.32 21.85 -7.49
CA PHE A 111 24.43 20.39 -7.53
C PHE A 111 23.12 19.72 -7.96
N TRP A 112 22.01 20.08 -7.31
CA TRP A 112 20.71 19.49 -7.58
C TRP A 112 20.09 20.01 -8.88
N LEU A 113 20.13 21.32 -9.10
CA LEU A 113 19.35 21.97 -10.15
C LEU A 113 20.06 22.05 -11.51
N GLU A 114 21.38 22.19 -11.51
CA GLU A 114 22.18 22.47 -12.72
C GLU A 114 23.03 21.27 -13.12
N GLU A 115 23.83 20.75 -12.19
CA GLU A 115 24.79 19.65 -12.42
C GLU A 115 24.05 18.34 -12.71
N HIS A 116 23.15 17.93 -11.82
CA HIS A 116 22.46 16.64 -11.95
C HIS A 116 21.01 16.73 -12.44
N LYS A 117 20.37 17.90 -12.29
CA LYS A 117 18.94 18.11 -12.60
C LYS A 117 18.02 17.11 -11.89
N TRP A 118 18.40 16.70 -10.68
CA TRP A 118 17.60 15.85 -9.81
C TRP A 118 16.62 16.70 -9.02
N PHE A 119 15.49 17.03 -9.65
CA PHE A 119 14.44 17.81 -9.00
C PHE A 119 13.77 17.00 -7.89
N VAL A 120 13.32 17.69 -6.85
CA VAL A 120 12.70 17.10 -5.67
C VAL A 120 11.32 17.70 -5.46
N ARG A 121 10.39 16.89 -4.97
CA ARG A 121 9.06 17.32 -4.55
C ARG A 121 8.75 16.79 -3.16
N CYS A 122 8.10 17.63 -2.37
CA CYS A 122 7.63 17.32 -1.04
C CYS A 122 6.11 17.46 -1.00
N HIS A 123 5.40 16.43 -0.54
CA HIS A 123 3.96 16.44 -0.26
C HIS A 123 3.71 16.30 1.23
N TRP A 124 2.74 17.04 1.76
CA TRP A 124 2.31 16.90 3.14
C TRP A 124 0.85 17.29 3.30
N ASN A 125 0.17 16.73 4.29
CA ASN A 125 -1.13 17.24 4.74
C ASN A 125 -0.87 18.36 5.77
N PRO A 126 -1.32 19.60 5.53
CA PRO A 126 -1.19 20.70 6.49
C PRO A 126 -2.19 20.58 7.66
N ASN A 127 -3.29 19.85 7.49
CA ASN A 127 -4.37 19.73 8.47
C ASN A 127 -4.22 18.48 9.37
N ASN A 128 -3.24 17.62 9.09
CA ASN A 128 -2.99 16.41 9.86
C ASN A 128 -1.49 16.22 10.07
N THR A 129 -1.03 16.52 11.29
CA THR A 129 0.38 16.45 11.67
C THR A 129 0.90 15.02 11.79
N PHE A 130 0.02 14.05 12.04
CA PHE A 130 0.31 12.62 11.99
C PHE A 130 0.38 12.06 10.57
N SER A 131 -0.10 12.82 9.58
CA SER A 131 0.01 12.41 8.18
C SER A 131 1.47 12.50 7.73
N PRO A 132 1.99 11.43 7.12
CA PRO A 132 3.37 11.39 6.67
C PRO A 132 3.61 12.40 5.54
N ILE A 133 4.79 13.01 5.62
CA ILE A 133 5.40 13.79 4.57
C ILE A 133 6.07 12.84 3.59
N TYR A 134 5.91 13.11 2.30
CA TYR A 134 6.56 12.36 1.23
C TYR A 134 7.52 13.28 0.49
N LEU A 135 8.81 13.01 0.59
CA LEU A 135 9.87 13.70 -0.15
C LEU A 135 10.47 12.75 -1.18
N TYR A 136 10.57 13.14 -2.44
CA TYR A 136 11.07 12.26 -3.49
C TYR A 136 11.61 13.01 -4.71
N THR A 137 12.43 12.33 -5.50
CA THR A 137 12.95 12.82 -6.79
C THR A 137 11.90 12.76 -7.90
N LEU A 138 11.97 13.70 -8.85
CA LEU A 138 11.15 13.72 -10.05
C LEU A 138 11.91 13.21 -11.29
N PRO A 139 11.23 12.55 -12.26
CA PRO A 139 9.84 12.08 -12.18
C PRO A 139 9.67 10.99 -11.11
N TYR A 140 8.44 10.85 -10.58
CA TYR A 140 8.14 9.83 -9.58
C TYR A 140 8.41 8.42 -10.15
N SER A 141 9.25 7.64 -9.47
CA SER A 141 9.79 6.38 -9.97
C SER A 141 9.39 5.15 -9.12
N PHE A 142 8.51 5.33 -8.15
CA PHE A 142 8.06 4.27 -7.26
C PHE A 142 6.68 3.76 -7.67
N LYS A 143 6.39 2.51 -7.33
CA LYS A 143 5.17 1.79 -7.70
C LYS A 143 3.96 2.16 -6.85
N HIS A 144 4.21 2.42 -5.58
CA HIS A 144 3.19 2.71 -4.58
C HIS A 144 3.13 4.20 -4.30
N PHE A 145 1.92 4.78 -4.28
CA PHE A 145 1.70 6.15 -3.86
C PHE A 145 0.49 6.22 -2.93
N ARG A 146 0.59 6.97 -1.82
CA ARG A 146 -0.57 7.30 -0.99
C ARG A 146 -0.96 8.74 -1.22
N PHE A 147 -2.13 8.91 -1.80
CA PHE A 147 -2.74 10.19 -2.08
C PHE A 147 -3.74 10.53 -0.98
N ASN A 148 -3.59 11.70 -0.38
CA ASN A 148 -4.58 12.26 0.52
C ASN A 148 -5.07 13.59 -0.08
N TYR A 149 -6.38 13.79 -0.09
CA TYR A 149 -7.01 14.90 -0.78
C TYR A 149 -6.55 16.30 -0.30
N SER A 150 -6.16 16.44 0.97
CA SER A 150 -5.66 17.71 1.53
C SER A 150 -4.15 17.92 1.37
N MET A 151 -3.47 17.13 0.53
CA MET A 151 -2.02 17.31 0.33
C MET A 151 -1.69 18.64 -0.35
N LYS A 152 -0.84 19.43 0.30
CA LYS A 152 -0.06 20.50 -0.34
C LYS A 152 1.24 19.93 -0.89
N PHE A 153 1.86 20.65 -1.82
CA PHE A 153 3.18 20.31 -2.31
C PHE A 153 4.07 21.53 -2.54
N LYS A 154 5.39 21.29 -2.48
CA LYS A 154 6.46 22.21 -2.88
C LYS A 154 7.47 21.43 -3.71
N SER A 155 8.07 22.07 -4.71
CA SER A 155 9.04 21.42 -5.59
C SER A 155 10.18 22.35 -5.97
N THR A 156 11.33 21.75 -6.31
CA THR A 156 12.49 22.47 -6.85
C THR A 156 12.47 22.55 -8.38
N THR A 157 11.51 21.91 -9.06
CA THR A 157 11.39 22.02 -10.53
C THR A 157 10.79 23.38 -10.95
N PRO A 158 11.35 24.06 -11.97
CA PRO A 158 10.79 25.31 -12.47
C PRO A 158 9.53 25.12 -13.34
N ASN A 159 9.28 23.91 -13.85
CA ASN A 159 8.09 23.59 -14.66
C ASN A 159 7.40 22.34 -14.12
N ASP A 160 6.47 22.56 -13.21
CA ASP A 160 5.79 21.50 -12.46
C ASP A 160 4.92 20.60 -13.34
N ASN A 161 4.32 21.15 -14.39
CA ASN A 161 3.31 20.47 -15.22
C ASN A 161 3.82 19.19 -15.88
N ASN A 162 5.08 19.17 -16.31
CA ASN A 162 5.67 18.00 -16.97
C ASN A 162 5.86 16.81 -16.03
N TYR A 163 5.90 17.05 -14.71
CA TYR A 163 6.17 16.05 -13.68
C TYR A 163 4.93 15.70 -12.85
N MET A 164 3.74 15.98 -13.37
CA MET A 164 2.48 15.62 -12.72
C MET A 164 1.93 14.26 -13.17
N LYS A 165 2.61 13.57 -14.08
CA LYS A 165 2.19 12.23 -14.54
C LYS A 165 2.98 11.15 -13.81
N TYR A 166 2.30 10.36 -12.99
CA TYR A 166 2.89 9.35 -12.11
C TYR A 166 2.82 7.99 -12.79
N ASN A 167 3.45 7.89 -13.97
CA ASN A 167 3.30 6.74 -14.85
C ASN A 167 3.88 5.43 -14.28
N TYR A 168 4.77 5.51 -13.29
CA TYR A 168 5.34 4.34 -12.62
C TYR A 168 4.47 3.80 -11.48
N VAL A 169 3.44 4.55 -11.06
CA VAL A 169 2.53 4.14 -10.00
C VAL A 169 1.55 3.13 -10.58
N ASP A 170 1.61 1.91 -10.06
CA ASP A 170 0.65 0.84 -10.32
C ASP A 170 -0.21 0.53 -9.08
N GLU A 171 0.13 1.09 -7.91
CA GLU A 171 -0.57 0.91 -6.65
C GLU A 171 -0.86 2.26 -5.99
N LEU A 172 -2.15 2.57 -5.78
CA LEU A 172 -2.61 3.84 -5.21
C LEU A 172 -3.43 3.62 -3.94
N ASP A 173 -3.02 4.23 -2.83
CA ASP A 173 -3.88 4.44 -1.66
C ASP A 173 -4.56 5.80 -1.78
N TYR A 174 -5.86 5.81 -1.98
CA TYR A 174 -6.70 7.00 -2.07
C TYR A 174 -7.51 7.18 -0.78
N ASP A 175 -7.09 8.17 0.00
CA ASP A 175 -7.60 8.50 1.33
C ASP A 175 -8.48 9.76 1.26
N THR A 176 -9.75 9.61 1.66
CA THR A 176 -10.81 10.63 1.56
C THR A 176 -11.08 11.35 2.88
N SER A 177 -10.33 11.03 3.93
CA SER A 177 -10.61 11.45 5.31
C SER A 177 -10.57 12.96 5.58
N ALA A 178 -10.39 13.80 4.56
CA ALA A 178 -10.28 15.24 4.69
C ALA A 178 -11.37 15.94 3.87
N VAL A 179 -12.44 16.30 4.57
CA VAL A 179 -13.57 17.07 4.05
C VAL A 179 -13.20 18.56 4.16
N GLU A 180 -13.67 19.37 3.22
CA GLU A 180 -13.86 20.83 3.30
C GLU A 180 -12.89 21.77 2.56
N GLN A 181 -11.65 21.42 2.21
CA GLN A 181 -10.79 22.34 1.45
C GLN A 181 -10.15 21.71 0.21
N ILE A 182 -10.52 22.29 -0.94
CA ILE A 182 -10.17 21.84 -2.28
C ILE A 182 -8.87 22.52 -2.71
N VAL A 183 -7.81 21.74 -2.90
CA VAL A 183 -6.72 22.14 -3.79
C VAL A 183 -6.66 21.11 -4.89
N SER A 184 -6.93 21.53 -6.13
CA SER A 184 -6.79 20.68 -7.30
C SER A 184 -5.30 20.36 -7.49
N SER A 185 -4.89 19.18 -7.02
CA SER A 185 -3.56 18.68 -7.37
C SER A 185 -3.56 18.28 -8.85
N PRO A 186 -2.61 18.76 -9.68
CA PRO A 186 -2.59 18.39 -11.09
C PRO A 186 -2.07 16.95 -11.35
N ILE A 187 -1.87 16.14 -10.30
CA ILE A 187 -1.30 14.79 -10.38
C ILE A 187 -2.25 13.84 -11.09
N GLN A 188 -1.72 13.04 -12.02
CA GLN A 188 -2.45 12.04 -12.78
C GLN A 188 -1.79 10.66 -12.71
N PHE A 189 -2.61 9.63 -12.49
CA PHE A 189 -2.23 8.22 -12.44
C PHE A 189 -2.87 7.47 -13.62
N PHE A 190 -2.05 6.99 -14.55
CA PHE A 190 -2.54 6.36 -15.79
C PHE A 190 -2.38 4.83 -15.83
N ASN A 191 -1.57 4.26 -14.94
CA ASN A 191 -1.14 2.86 -15.04
C ASN A 191 -1.52 2.01 -13.81
N LEU A 192 -2.57 2.40 -13.10
CA LEU A 192 -3.01 1.72 -11.88
C LEU A 192 -3.45 0.29 -12.17
N GLN A 193 -2.92 -0.64 -11.39
CA GLN A 193 -3.30 -2.06 -11.35
C GLN A 193 -3.98 -2.41 -10.03
N ASN A 194 -3.63 -1.70 -8.95
CA ASN A 194 -4.14 -1.88 -7.60
C ASN A 194 -4.62 -0.53 -7.04
N LEU A 195 -5.84 -0.50 -6.50
CA LEU A 195 -6.44 0.69 -5.92
C LEU A 195 -6.97 0.36 -4.53
N TYR A 196 -6.49 1.07 -3.52
CA TYR A 196 -7.03 1.08 -2.16
C TYR A 196 -7.81 2.37 -2.04
N VAL A 197 -9.12 2.28 -1.85
CA VAL A 197 -10.02 3.42 -1.93
C VAL A 197 -10.93 3.46 -0.72
N GLU A 198 -10.93 4.61 -0.05
CA GLU A 198 -11.90 4.91 0.99
C GLU A 198 -13.19 5.45 0.37
N PHE A 199 -14.33 5.02 0.89
CA PHE A 199 -15.65 5.49 0.46
C PHE A 199 -16.34 6.36 1.52
N PRO A 200 -17.11 7.39 1.10
CA PRO A 200 -17.44 7.76 -0.29
C PRO A 200 -16.30 8.44 -1.05
N ILE A 201 -16.21 8.20 -2.37
CA ILE A 201 -15.24 8.90 -3.23
C ILE A 201 -15.72 10.31 -3.55
N ASN A 202 -14.80 11.26 -3.65
CA ASN A 202 -15.15 12.62 -4.06
C ASN A 202 -15.21 12.75 -5.59
N ASN A 203 -15.92 13.76 -6.08
CA ASN A 203 -16.06 14.00 -7.53
C ASN A 203 -14.73 14.31 -8.24
N HIS A 204 -13.70 14.70 -7.50
CA HIS A 204 -12.37 14.99 -8.03
C HIS A 204 -11.53 13.73 -8.26
N PHE A 205 -11.90 12.58 -7.71
CA PHE A 205 -11.20 11.30 -7.93
C PHE A 205 -10.86 11.08 -9.41
N TRP A 206 -11.83 11.32 -10.29
CA TRP A 206 -11.71 11.15 -11.75
C TRP A 206 -10.72 12.10 -12.42
N SER A 207 -10.39 13.23 -11.79
CA SER A 207 -9.37 14.16 -12.30
C SER A 207 -7.94 13.62 -12.10
N PHE A 208 -7.71 12.88 -11.01
CA PHE A 208 -6.42 12.26 -10.69
C PHE A 208 -6.26 10.89 -11.33
N VAL A 209 -7.36 10.16 -11.48
CA VAL A 209 -7.37 8.81 -12.04
C VAL A 209 -8.25 8.79 -13.30
N PRO A 210 -7.76 9.37 -14.42
CA PRO A 210 -8.57 9.53 -15.63
C PRO A 210 -8.88 8.21 -16.34
N LYS A 211 -8.14 7.13 -16.04
CA LYS A 211 -8.31 5.80 -16.64
C LYS A 211 -8.08 4.70 -15.60
N LEU A 212 -8.91 3.67 -15.68
CA LEU A 212 -8.89 2.48 -14.82
C LEU A 212 -8.97 1.17 -15.64
N ASP A 213 -8.67 1.25 -16.93
CA ASP A 213 -8.68 0.13 -17.87
C ASP A 213 -7.66 -0.97 -17.53
N ARG A 214 -6.63 -0.63 -16.75
CA ARG A 214 -5.60 -1.56 -16.28
C ARG A 214 -5.82 -2.07 -14.85
N LEU A 215 -6.87 -1.60 -14.16
CA LEU A 215 -7.09 -1.94 -12.77
C LEU A 215 -7.51 -3.41 -12.65
N THR A 216 -6.70 -4.21 -11.94
CA THR A 216 -6.93 -5.65 -11.72
C THR A 216 -7.41 -5.98 -10.31
N SER A 217 -7.11 -5.11 -9.34
CA SER A 217 -7.45 -5.31 -7.93
C SER A 217 -7.92 -4.02 -7.30
N MET A 218 -8.96 -4.11 -6.47
CA MET A 218 -9.49 -3.00 -5.70
C MET A 218 -9.77 -3.43 -4.27
N VAL A 219 -9.33 -2.61 -3.32
CA VAL A 219 -9.61 -2.74 -1.89
C VAL A 219 -10.43 -1.53 -1.44
N ILE A 220 -11.60 -1.79 -0.88
CA ILE A 220 -12.56 -0.77 -0.46
C ILE A 220 -12.54 -0.69 1.05
N PHE A 221 -12.27 0.50 1.58
CA PHE A 221 -12.38 0.81 3.01
C PHE A 221 -13.70 1.53 3.27
N MET A 222 -14.55 0.92 4.12
CA MET A 222 -15.87 1.45 4.46
C MET A 222 -15.86 1.95 5.91
N HIS A 223 -16.05 3.26 6.12
CA HIS A 223 -16.05 3.87 7.45
C HIS A 223 -17.44 4.19 8.02
N TYR A 224 -18.46 4.41 7.17
CA TYR A 224 -19.79 4.88 7.61
C TYR A 224 -20.95 4.29 6.77
N TYR A 225 -22.17 4.44 7.28
CA TYR A 225 -23.46 4.03 6.69
C TYR A 225 -23.90 4.86 5.47
N TYR A 226 -22.99 5.16 4.56
CA TYR A 226 -23.40 5.79 3.31
C TYR A 226 -23.89 4.71 2.35
N ASN A 227 -24.99 5.02 1.65
CA ASN A 227 -25.37 4.23 0.48
C ASN A 227 -24.33 4.48 -0.62
N ILE A 228 -23.27 3.67 -0.61
CA ILE A 228 -22.14 3.76 -1.55
C ILE A 228 -22.38 2.94 -2.82
N GLU A 229 -23.50 2.23 -2.92
CA GLU A 229 -23.76 1.28 -4.01
C GLU A 229 -23.69 1.95 -5.38
N SER A 230 -24.28 3.14 -5.53
CA SER A 230 -24.26 3.88 -6.79
C SER A 230 -22.86 4.36 -7.19
N GLN A 231 -22.08 4.87 -6.23
CA GLN A 231 -20.70 5.30 -6.48
C GLN A 231 -19.80 4.11 -6.80
N LEU A 232 -19.96 3.01 -6.07
CA LEU A 232 -19.18 1.81 -6.29
C LEU A 232 -19.52 1.17 -7.64
N GLN A 233 -20.81 1.08 -7.99
CA GLN A 233 -21.22 0.61 -9.31
C GLN A 233 -20.64 1.49 -10.42
N SER A 234 -20.64 2.82 -10.23
CA SER A 234 -19.99 3.75 -11.18
C SER A 234 -18.49 3.46 -11.30
N LEU A 235 -17.77 3.32 -10.18
CA LEU A 235 -16.34 3.02 -10.17
C LEU A 235 -16.04 1.70 -10.90
N VAL A 236 -16.81 0.67 -10.58
CA VAL A 236 -16.68 -0.69 -11.13
C VAL A 236 -17.04 -0.76 -12.61
N ASN A 237 -17.93 0.11 -13.11
CA ASN A 237 -18.22 0.25 -14.54
C ASN A 237 -17.02 0.78 -15.34
N HIS A 238 -16.12 1.55 -14.71
CA HIS A 238 -14.92 2.09 -15.33
C HIS A 238 -13.70 1.15 -15.23
N THR A 239 -13.85 -0.03 -14.63
CA THR A 239 -12.76 -0.99 -14.39
C THR A 239 -13.02 -2.33 -15.10
N PRO A 240 -12.92 -2.39 -16.44
CA PRO A 240 -13.28 -3.57 -17.22
C PRO A 240 -12.39 -4.81 -16.94
N CYS A 241 -11.20 -4.60 -16.37
CA CYS A 241 -10.23 -5.66 -16.06
C CYS A 241 -10.17 -6.01 -14.56
N LEU A 242 -11.15 -5.54 -13.76
CA LEU A 242 -11.15 -5.73 -12.31
C LEU A 242 -11.46 -7.19 -11.93
N HIS A 243 -10.41 -7.97 -11.65
CA HIS A 243 -10.53 -9.38 -11.30
C HIS A 243 -10.75 -9.62 -9.82
N SER A 244 -10.21 -8.76 -8.96
CA SER A 244 -10.22 -8.93 -7.50
C SER A 244 -10.85 -7.73 -6.81
N LEU A 245 -11.86 -8.01 -5.98
CA LEU A 245 -12.53 -7.01 -5.15
C LEU A 245 -12.45 -7.41 -3.68
N THR A 246 -11.92 -6.52 -2.86
CA THR A 246 -11.80 -6.71 -1.41
C THR A 246 -12.61 -5.65 -0.69
N PHE A 247 -13.47 -6.07 0.22
CA PHE A 247 -14.14 -5.19 1.16
C PHE A 247 -13.46 -5.28 2.51
N PHE A 248 -13.05 -4.13 3.04
CA PHE A 248 -12.51 -3.96 4.37
C PHE A 248 -13.40 -3.00 5.17
N SER A 249 -13.88 -3.44 6.33
CA SER A 249 -14.61 -2.59 7.27
C SER A 249 -13.96 -2.63 8.64
N SER A 250 -13.66 -1.44 9.17
CA SER A 250 -13.22 -1.28 10.56
C SER A 250 -14.38 -1.13 11.54
N SER A 251 -15.61 -0.95 11.05
CA SER A 251 -16.79 -0.78 11.90
C SER A 251 -17.25 -2.12 12.46
N PHE A 252 -17.54 -2.16 13.77
CA PHE A 252 -18.15 -3.30 14.45
C PHE A 252 -19.60 -3.56 14.03
N MET A 253 -20.22 -2.59 13.37
CA MET A 253 -21.61 -2.72 12.98
C MET A 253 -21.72 -3.55 11.70
N GLN A 254 -22.62 -4.54 11.74
CA GLN A 254 -22.84 -5.53 10.69
C GLN A 254 -23.29 -4.82 9.41
N MET A 255 -22.36 -4.55 8.50
CA MET A 255 -22.68 -3.99 7.20
C MET A 255 -22.38 -5.02 6.14
N MET A 256 -23.45 -5.49 5.49
CA MET A 256 -23.32 -6.24 4.25
C MET A 256 -22.69 -5.34 3.19
N PRO A 257 -21.59 -5.78 2.55
CA PRO A 257 -21.06 -5.05 1.41
C PRO A 257 -22.12 -4.98 0.29
N PRO A 258 -22.11 -3.94 -0.55
CA PRO A 258 -22.96 -3.88 -1.73
C PRO A 258 -22.54 -4.95 -2.76
N LEU A 259 -23.21 -6.10 -2.74
CA LEU A 259 -22.85 -7.26 -3.57
C LEU A 259 -23.61 -7.34 -4.91
N ASN A 260 -24.54 -6.44 -5.16
CA ASN A 260 -25.32 -6.38 -6.40
C ASN A 260 -24.58 -5.67 -7.54
N LEU A 261 -23.25 -5.76 -7.58
CA LEU A 261 -22.44 -5.09 -8.59
C LEU A 261 -22.43 -5.84 -9.92
N ARG A 262 -22.64 -5.08 -11.00
CA ARG A 262 -22.65 -5.59 -12.38
C ARG A 262 -21.29 -5.44 -13.03
N ASN A 263 -20.31 -6.29 -12.69
CA ASN A 263 -19.06 -6.35 -13.44
C ASN A 263 -18.63 -7.80 -13.68
N LYS A 264 -18.65 -8.18 -14.95
CA LYS A 264 -18.42 -9.56 -15.38
C LYS A 264 -16.96 -10.01 -15.29
N SER A 265 -16.02 -9.14 -14.92
CA SER A 265 -14.59 -9.49 -14.82
C SER A 265 -14.17 -9.89 -13.41
N ILE A 266 -14.97 -9.55 -12.39
CA ILE A 266 -14.69 -9.90 -10.99
C ILE A 266 -14.85 -11.40 -10.82
N ARG A 267 -13.77 -12.06 -10.38
CA ARG A 267 -13.69 -13.49 -10.11
C ARG A 267 -13.23 -13.80 -8.69
N ARG A 268 -12.61 -12.83 -8.02
CA ARG A 268 -12.15 -12.96 -6.65
C ARG A 268 -12.85 -11.94 -5.76
N LEU A 269 -13.52 -12.44 -4.74
CA LEU A 269 -14.18 -11.64 -3.71
C LEU A 269 -13.53 -11.94 -2.36
N ILE A 270 -13.08 -10.89 -1.67
CA ILE A 270 -12.52 -10.99 -0.32
C ILE A 270 -13.36 -10.12 0.60
N LEU A 271 -13.99 -10.74 1.59
CA LEU A 271 -14.79 -10.07 2.61
C LEU A 271 -14.01 -10.10 3.92
N ARG A 272 -13.54 -8.94 4.37
CA ARG A 272 -12.83 -8.80 5.65
C ARG A 272 -13.49 -7.73 6.48
N VAL A 273 -14.07 -8.13 7.60
CA VAL A 273 -14.70 -7.21 8.54
C VAL A 273 -14.08 -7.48 9.90
N ASN A 274 -13.55 -6.43 10.53
CA ASN A 274 -12.88 -6.57 11.81
C ASN A 274 -13.84 -7.11 12.87
N ASN A 275 -13.46 -8.20 13.53
CA ASN A 275 -14.22 -8.85 14.60
C ASN A 275 -15.64 -9.26 14.20
N TYR A 276 -15.88 -9.51 12.92
CA TYR A 276 -17.16 -9.98 12.43
C TYR A 276 -17.01 -11.29 11.67
N TYR A 277 -17.87 -12.24 12.01
CA TYR A 277 -17.99 -13.52 11.35
C TYR A 277 -19.39 -13.61 10.76
N PHE A 278 -19.46 -13.94 9.47
CA PHE A 278 -20.72 -13.99 8.74
C PHE A 278 -21.52 -15.23 9.19
N ASN A 279 -22.81 -15.03 9.45
CA ASN A 279 -23.75 -16.06 9.89
C ASN A 279 -24.44 -16.78 8.70
N ASP A 280 -25.37 -17.70 8.97
CA ASP A 280 -26.09 -18.43 7.93
C ASP A 280 -26.88 -17.51 6.99
N LYS A 281 -27.63 -16.55 7.54
CA LYS A 281 -28.46 -15.60 6.78
C LYS A 281 -27.59 -14.74 5.86
N ASP A 282 -26.49 -14.26 6.42
CA ASP A 282 -25.48 -13.47 5.73
C ASP A 282 -24.89 -14.22 4.53
N CYS A 283 -24.42 -15.46 4.76
CA CYS A 283 -23.82 -16.26 3.71
C CYS A 283 -24.83 -16.71 2.65
N MET A 284 -26.10 -16.91 3.03
CA MET A 284 -27.20 -17.11 2.08
C MET A 284 -27.45 -15.88 1.20
N GLU A 285 -27.41 -14.68 1.76
CA GLU A 285 -27.54 -13.44 0.98
C GLU A 285 -26.35 -13.25 0.04
N ILE A 286 -25.13 -13.46 0.56
CA ILE A 286 -23.89 -13.43 -0.24
C ILE A 286 -23.98 -14.41 -1.39
N SER A 287 -24.34 -15.68 -1.14
CA SER A 287 -24.34 -16.73 -2.17
C SER A 287 -25.33 -16.47 -3.31
N HIS A 288 -26.40 -15.72 -3.04
CA HIS A 288 -27.41 -15.35 -4.06
C HIS A 288 -27.10 -14.03 -4.78
N SER A 289 -26.10 -13.27 -4.33
CA SER A 289 -25.74 -11.99 -4.94
C SER A 289 -25.20 -12.14 -6.38
N LEU A 290 -25.34 -11.07 -7.16
CA LEU A 290 -24.87 -11.05 -8.55
C LEU A 290 -23.35 -11.29 -8.67
N LEU A 291 -22.56 -10.74 -7.74
CA LEU A 291 -21.12 -10.95 -7.71
C LEU A 291 -20.75 -12.41 -7.40
N SER A 292 -21.45 -13.05 -6.46
CA SER A 292 -21.17 -14.42 -6.06
C SER A 292 -21.46 -15.45 -7.16
N ASN A 293 -22.47 -15.22 -7.99
CA ASN A 293 -22.82 -16.10 -9.12
C ASN A 293 -21.71 -16.26 -10.20
N GLN A 294 -20.67 -15.43 -10.12
CA GLN A 294 -19.50 -15.47 -11.01
C GLN A 294 -18.17 -15.54 -10.25
N CYS A 295 -18.23 -15.62 -8.92
CA CYS A 295 -17.06 -15.67 -8.07
C CYS A 295 -16.42 -17.05 -8.16
N GLU A 296 -15.14 -17.10 -8.49
CA GLU A 296 -14.32 -18.30 -8.54
C GLU A 296 -13.49 -18.46 -7.25
N ILE A 297 -13.18 -17.36 -6.57
CA ILE A 297 -12.40 -17.35 -5.33
C ILE A 297 -13.10 -16.48 -4.29
N LEU A 298 -13.60 -17.08 -3.21
CA LEU A 298 -14.18 -16.37 -2.08
C LEU A 298 -13.28 -16.51 -0.85
N SER A 299 -13.00 -15.39 -0.18
CA SER A 299 -12.39 -15.38 1.16
C SER A 299 -13.31 -14.66 2.14
N ILE A 300 -13.72 -15.36 3.21
CA ILE A 300 -14.77 -14.87 4.11
C ILE A 300 -14.61 -15.46 5.54
N PRO A 301 -14.65 -14.65 6.61
CA PRO A 301 -14.76 -15.16 7.97
C PRO A 301 -16.19 -15.66 8.26
N ILE A 302 -16.37 -16.83 8.86
CA ILE A 302 -17.69 -17.42 9.13
C ILE A 302 -17.84 -17.85 10.59
N GLN A 303 -19.05 -17.79 11.14
CA GLN A 303 -19.29 -18.12 12.56
C GLN A 303 -19.04 -19.60 12.87
N ASN A 304 -19.36 -20.47 11.91
CA ASN A 304 -19.34 -21.91 12.06
C ASN A 304 -18.92 -22.56 10.74
N HIS A 305 -18.10 -23.62 10.81
CA HIS A 305 -17.67 -24.38 9.65
C HIS A 305 -18.82 -24.95 8.80
N GLN A 306 -20.01 -25.24 9.37
CA GLN A 306 -21.16 -25.73 8.59
C GLN A 306 -21.64 -24.72 7.53
N ILE A 307 -21.40 -23.42 7.74
CA ILE A 307 -21.73 -22.35 6.79
C ILE A 307 -20.96 -22.53 5.48
N SER A 308 -19.78 -23.16 5.52
CA SER A 308 -19.03 -23.47 4.30
C SER A 308 -19.85 -24.33 3.33
N LEU A 309 -20.70 -25.25 3.82
CA LEU A 309 -21.56 -26.08 2.98
C LEU A 309 -22.63 -25.24 2.29
N ILE A 310 -23.18 -24.23 2.97
CA ILE A 310 -24.14 -23.28 2.38
C ILE A 310 -23.50 -22.57 1.18
N ILE A 311 -22.29 -22.06 1.37
CA ILE A 311 -21.55 -21.35 0.32
C ILE A 311 -21.28 -22.29 -0.86
N LEU A 312 -20.74 -23.48 -0.59
CA LEU A 312 -20.35 -24.46 -1.61
C LEU A 312 -21.55 -24.94 -2.44
N ASN A 313 -22.71 -25.13 -1.81
CA ASN A 313 -23.92 -25.61 -2.49
C ASN A 313 -24.56 -24.54 -3.39
N ASN A 314 -24.41 -23.25 -3.05
CA ASN A 314 -25.07 -22.17 -3.77
C ASN A 314 -24.14 -21.48 -4.79
N MET A 315 -22.83 -21.47 -4.58
CA MET A 315 -21.86 -20.78 -5.45
C MET A 315 -21.22 -21.74 -6.47
N THR A 316 -21.99 -22.10 -7.50
CA THR A 316 -21.64 -23.14 -8.49
C THR A 316 -20.35 -22.91 -9.30
N LYS A 317 -19.82 -21.69 -9.35
CA LYS A 317 -18.56 -21.37 -10.04
C LYS A 317 -17.34 -21.26 -9.12
N LEU A 318 -17.54 -21.51 -7.84
CA LEU A 318 -16.49 -21.39 -6.84
C LEU A 318 -15.47 -22.52 -7.01
N HIS A 319 -14.21 -22.16 -7.23
CA HIS A 319 -13.07 -23.08 -7.32
C HIS A 319 -12.23 -23.04 -6.05
N THR A 320 -12.27 -21.93 -5.30
CA THR A 320 -11.52 -21.79 -4.05
C THR A 320 -12.34 -21.05 -3.01
N LEU A 321 -12.51 -21.68 -1.85
CA LEU A 321 -13.12 -21.08 -0.67
C LEU A 321 -12.06 -20.97 0.43
N ILE A 322 -11.85 -19.77 0.95
CA ILE A 322 -10.92 -19.49 2.05
C ILE A 322 -11.75 -19.00 3.23
N ILE A 323 -11.81 -19.78 4.31
CA ILE A 323 -12.64 -19.48 5.47
C ILE A 323 -11.79 -19.30 6.72
N ALA A 324 -12.16 -18.32 7.55
CA ALA A 324 -11.68 -18.22 8.93
C ALA A 324 -12.89 -18.47 9.84
N CYS A 325 -12.86 -19.53 10.64
CA CYS A 325 -14.00 -19.95 11.45
C CYS A 325 -13.88 -19.41 12.89
N GLU A 326 -14.96 -18.83 13.44
CA GLU A 326 -14.95 -18.32 14.82
C GLU A 326 -14.76 -19.42 15.87
N ASN A 327 -15.33 -20.60 15.62
CA ASN A 327 -15.23 -21.76 16.50
C ASN A 327 -13.90 -22.53 16.41
N ASP A 328 -12.97 -22.09 15.56
CA ASP A 328 -11.65 -22.69 15.39
C ASP A 328 -10.64 -22.22 16.47
N LYS A 329 -10.92 -22.60 17.73
CA LYS A 329 -10.21 -22.09 18.91
C LYS A 329 -8.89 -22.84 19.22
N ASN A 330 -8.69 -24.05 18.70
CA ASN A 330 -7.55 -24.92 19.04
C ASN A 330 -6.62 -25.15 17.85
N ARG A 331 -5.55 -24.36 17.77
CA ARG A 331 -4.59 -24.38 16.65
C ARG A 331 -3.48 -25.42 16.77
N GLU A 332 -3.40 -26.13 17.90
CA GLU A 332 -2.14 -26.75 18.29
C GLU A 332 -2.00 -28.24 18.01
N ASN A 333 -3.06 -29.07 17.92
CA ASN A 333 -2.85 -30.50 17.62
C ASN A 333 -3.98 -31.26 16.91
N ASP A 334 -5.25 -30.84 17.01
CA ASP A 334 -6.37 -31.54 16.37
C ASP A 334 -7.07 -30.62 15.39
N ASP A 335 -6.80 -30.80 14.09
CA ASP A 335 -7.46 -30.10 12.99
C ASP A 335 -8.89 -30.67 12.78
N GLU A 336 -9.70 -30.69 13.84
CA GLU A 336 -11.06 -31.25 13.88
C GLU A 336 -11.94 -30.70 12.76
N ILE A 337 -11.83 -29.40 12.48
CA ILE A 337 -12.59 -28.77 11.39
C ILE A 337 -12.16 -29.31 10.03
N ILE A 338 -10.86 -29.57 9.80
CA ILE A 338 -10.40 -30.14 8.53
C ILE A 338 -10.85 -31.59 8.39
N ILE A 339 -10.80 -32.36 9.46
CA ILE A 339 -11.31 -33.74 9.48
C ILE A 339 -12.81 -33.72 9.15
N TRP A 340 -13.57 -32.89 9.86
CA TRP A 340 -15.00 -32.72 9.60
C TRP A 340 -15.29 -32.32 8.14
N LEU A 341 -14.54 -31.37 7.59
CA LEU A 341 -14.70 -30.95 6.20
C LEU A 341 -14.36 -32.08 5.22
N LYS A 342 -13.34 -32.91 5.50
CA LYS A 342 -13.01 -34.09 4.68
C LYS A 342 -14.11 -35.15 4.71
N ASP A 343 -14.79 -35.29 5.83
CA ASP A 343 -15.89 -36.27 5.98
C ASP A 343 -17.18 -35.81 5.29
N HIS A 344 -17.39 -34.49 5.13
CA HIS A 344 -18.62 -33.91 4.58
C HIS A 344 -18.49 -33.40 3.14
N LEU A 345 -17.28 -33.29 2.61
CA LEU A 345 -17.04 -32.81 1.25
C LEU A 345 -16.60 -33.95 0.32
N PRO A 346 -16.84 -33.81 -1.00
CA PRO A 346 -16.33 -34.76 -1.98
C PRO A 346 -14.82 -34.95 -1.84
N SER A 347 -14.34 -36.18 -2.03
CA SER A 347 -12.90 -36.51 -1.98
C SER A 347 -12.07 -35.80 -3.07
N THR A 348 -12.73 -35.15 -4.04
CA THR A 348 -12.09 -34.31 -5.06
C THR A 348 -11.67 -32.94 -4.50
N CYS A 349 -12.22 -32.52 -3.36
CA CYS A 349 -11.84 -31.30 -2.67
C CYS A 349 -10.49 -31.48 -1.95
N ILE A 350 -9.57 -30.55 -2.19
CA ILE A 350 -8.33 -30.47 -1.40
C ILE A 350 -8.60 -29.48 -0.27
N ILE A 351 -8.22 -29.83 0.96
CA ILE A 351 -8.45 -28.99 2.14
C ILE A 351 -7.13 -28.85 2.89
N SER A 352 -6.70 -27.63 3.17
CA SER A 352 -5.52 -27.38 4.01
C SER A 352 -5.60 -26.05 4.76
N ARG A 353 -4.81 -25.92 5.82
CA ARG A 353 -4.50 -24.62 6.43
C ARG A 353 -3.72 -23.74 5.47
N ASP A 354 -3.94 -22.44 5.54
CA ASP A 354 -3.07 -21.43 4.97
C ASP A 354 -1.76 -21.35 5.79
N GLN A 355 -0.62 -21.35 5.11
CA GLN A 355 0.70 -21.34 5.75
C GLN A 355 1.02 -20.00 6.43
N ILE A 356 0.46 -18.90 5.91
CA ILE A 356 0.71 -17.53 6.37
C ILE A 356 -0.36 -17.17 7.41
N PHE A 357 -1.63 -17.39 7.07
CA PHE A 357 -2.76 -17.09 7.95
C PHE A 357 -3.26 -18.38 8.57
N LYS A 358 -2.61 -18.89 9.63
CA LYS A 358 -2.94 -20.20 10.22
C LYS A 358 -4.42 -20.37 10.64
N SER A 359 -5.16 -19.28 10.85
CA SER A 359 -6.60 -19.28 11.09
C SER A 359 -7.45 -19.65 9.86
N ASP A 360 -6.87 -19.53 8.67
CA ASP A 360 -7.60 -19.65 7.41
C ASP A 360 -7.48 -21.08 6.90
N ILE A 361 -8.62 -21.67 6.55
CA ILE A 361 -8.73 -22.98 5.91
C ILE A 361 -9.04 -22.71 4.43
N ARG A 362 -8.22 -23.29 3.55
CA ARG A 362 -8.38 -23.23 2.11
C ARG A 362 -8.98 -24.53 1.61
N LEU A 363 -10.06 -24.41 0.84
CA LEU A 363 -10.75 -25.49 0.16
C LEU A 363 -10.61 -25.25 -1.35
N TRP A 364 -9.98 -26.19 -2.06
CA TRP A 364 -9.91 -26.20 -3.52
C TRP A 364 -10.93 -27.17 -4.07
N ILE A 365 -11.82 -26.67 -4.92
CA ILE A 365 -12.97 -27.37 -5.50
C ILE A 365 -12.62 -27.64 -6.97
N ARG A 366 -12.81 -28.87 -7.42
CA ARG A 366 -12.48 -29.31 -8.78
C ARG A 366 -13.68 -29.30 -9.71
#